data_AF-A0A818DC56-F1
#
_entry.id   AF-A0A818DC56-F1
#
_cell.length_a   1.000
_cell.length_b   1.000
_cell.length_c   1.000
_cell.angle_alpha   90.00
_cell.angle_beta   90.00
_cell.angle_gamma   90.00
#
_symmetry.space_group_name_H-M   'P 1'
#
loop_
_entity.id
_entity.type
_entity.pdbx_description
1 polymer ?
#
loop_
_entity_poly.entity_id
_entity_poly.type
_entity_poly.pdbx_seq_one_letter_code
_entity_poly.pdbx_strand_id
1 'polypeptide(L)'
;MNFNVTQKIIRNHAETFIPITYQENAGMISLIHAIVWLILNELSKAEDEFNRSLHACTYREFHVRNEVDIRADIIGGYGFNTHFLTDDHGFIQSVMMDYAGFRYDDKSLLFNPLSCILTPSTKYIRLQNLLIRNNIH
;
A
#
# COMPACT_ATOMS: atom_id res chain seq x y z
N MET A 1 12.59 -11.00 -20.72
CA MET A 1 13.49 -9.87 -20.42
C MET A 1 13.82 -9.92 -18.94
N ASN A 2 15.07 -10.17 -18.57
CA ASN A 2 15.51 -10.02 -17.17
C ASN A 2 15.87 -8.56 -16.94
N PHE A 3 14.91 -7.77 -16.48
CA PHE A 3 15.22 -6.47 -15.90
C PHE A 3 15.85 -6.73 -14.53
N ASN A 4 17.16 -6.54 -14.43
CA ASN A 4 17.86 -6.65 -13.16
C ASN A 4 17.57 -5.38 -12.34
N VAL A 5 16.37 -5.31 -11.77
CA VAL A 5 15.91 -4.17 -10.96
C VAL A 5 16.60 -4.24 -9.60
N THR A 6 17.54 -3.32 -9.37
CA THR A 6 18.26 -3.22 -8.09
C THR A 6 17.58 -2.21 -7.17
N GLN A 7 17.77 -2.34 -5.85
CA GLN A 7 17.30 -1.33 -4.88
C GLN A 7 17.79 0.09 -5.21
N LYS A 8 18.99 0.22 -5.82
CA LYS A 8 19.51 1.52 -6.27
C LYS A 8 18.65 2.15 -7.37
N ILE A 9 18.19 1.35 -8.34
CA ILE A 9 17.29 1.81 -9.40
C ILE A 9 15.94 2.20 -8.82
N ILE A 10 15.39 1.36 -7.94
CA ILE A 10 14.11 1.62 -7.26
C ILE A 10 14.19 2.94 -6.49
N ARG A 11 15.27 3.16 -5.73
CA ARG A 11 15.49 4.41 -4.97
C ARG A 11 15.54 5.64 -5.86
N ASN A 12 16.33 5.58 -6.94
CA ASN A 12 16.44 6.70 -7.88
C ASN A 12 15.07 7.06 -8.49
N HIS A 13 14.29 6.04 -8.88
CA HIS A 13 12.95 6.26 -9.41
C HIS A 13 11.99 6.80 -8.34
N ALA A 14 12.03 6.26 -7.13
CA ALA A 14 11.20 6.71 -6.01
C ALA A 14 11.46 8.19 -5.70
N GLU A 15 12.72 8.57 -5.55
CA GLU A 15 13.12 9.95 -5.24
C GLU A 15 12.82 10.93 -6.39
N THR A 16 12.75 10.45 -7.64
CA THR A 16 12.41 11.29 -8.80
C THR A 16 10.90 11.47 -8.97
N PHE A 17 10.14 10.36 -8.94
CA PHE A 17 8.75 10.36 -9.38
C PHE A 17 7.76 10.61 -8.24
N ILE A 18 7.97 10.03 -7.06
CA ILE A 18 7.02 10.16 -5.94
C ILE A 18 6.73 11.64 -5.58
N PRO A 19 7.71 12.55 -5.53
CA PRO A 19 7.46 13.96 -5.18
C PRO A 19 6.66 14.74 -6.22
N ILE A 20 6.65 14.29 -7.49
CA ILE A 20 5.96 14.98 -8.60
C ILE A 20 4.66 14.27 -9.01
N THR A 21 4.36 13.12 -8.42
CA THR A 21 3.12 12.40 -8.66
C THR A 21 1.93 13.22 -8.20
N TYR A 22 1.00 13.49 -9.11
CA TYR A 22 -0.29 14.11 -8.78
C TYR A 22 -1.15 13.09 -8.02
N GLN A 23 -1.58 13.46 -6.81
CA GLN A 23 -2.23 12.52 -5.88
C GLN A 23 -3.76 12.68 -5.81
N GLU A 24 -4.29 13.80 -6.31
CA GLU A 24 -5.74 14.03 -6.35
C GLU A 24 -6.40 13.08 -7.35
N ASN A 25 -7.53 12.50 -6.94
CA ASN A 25 -8.27 11.43 -7.61
C ASN A 25 -7.43 10.16 -7.88
N ALA A 26 -6.38 9.90 -7.10
CA ALA A 26 -5.52 8.73 -7.26
C ALA A 26 -5.52 7.86 -5.99
N GLY A 27 -6.65 7.22 -5.69
CA GLY A 27 -6.85 6.47 -4.43
C GLY A 27 -5.71 5.52 -4.06
N MET A 28 -5.22 4.72 -5.02
CA MET A 28 -4.17 3.73 -4.77
C MET A 28 -2.76 4.30 -4.58
N ILE A 29 -2.52 5.57 -4.91
CA ILE A 29 -1.17 6.06 -5.15
C ILE A 29 -0.31 6.02 -3.88
N SER A 30 -0.91 6.39 -2.75
CA SER A 30 -0.23 6.40 -1.46
C SER A 30 0.15 4.98 -1.03
N LEU A 31 -0.71 3.99 -1.28
CA LEU A 31 -0.39 2.60 -0.96
C LEU A 31 0.76 2.07 -1.81
N ILE A 32 0.77 2.38 -3.13
CA ILE A 32 1.89 2.06 -4.02
C ILE A 32 3.20 2.71 -3.55
N HIS A 33 3.16 3.98 -3.16
CA HIS A 33 4.34 4.66 -2.61
C HIS A 33 4.80 4.01 -1.30
N ALA A 34 3.89 3.61 -0.42
CA ALA A 34 4.22 2.89 0.81
C ALA A 34 4.95 1.57 0.50
N ILE A 35 4.47 0.79 -0.49
CA ILE A 35 5.14 -0.44 -0.97
C ILE A 35 6.59 -0.14 -1.37
N VAL A 36 6.79 0.90 -2.19
CA VAL A 36 8.12 1.28 -2.69
C VAL A 36 9.06 1.65 -1.54
N TRP A 37 8.59 2.45 -0.58
CA TRP A 37 9.39 2.84 0.58
C TRP A 37 9.72 1.65 1.48
N LEU A 38 8.82 0.68 1.65
CA LEU A 38 9.09 -0.56 2.40
C LEU A 38 10.15 -1.43 1.71
N ILE A 39 10.10 -1.56 0.38
CA ILE A 39 11.15 -2.26 -0.40
C ILE A 39 12.53 -1.61 -0.19
N LEU A 40 12.57 -0.30 0.02
CA LEU A 40 13.79 0.49 0.27
C LEU A 40 14.18 0.57 1.76
N ASN A 41 13.42 -0.08 2.64
CA ASN A 41 13.57 -0.01 4.10
C ASN A 41 13.46 1.43 4.66
N GLU A 42 12.71 2.30 3.99
CA GLU A 42 12.42 3.69 4.38
C GLU A 42 11.13 3.73 5.20
N LEU A 43 11.20 3.17 6.41
CA LEU A 43 10.01 2.82 7.19
C LEU A 43 9.13 4.04 7.55
N SER A 44 9.74 5.17 7.88
CA SER A 44 9.00 6.42 8.19
C SER A 44 8.22 6.93 6.99
N LYS A 45 8.84 6.94 5.80
CA LYS A 45 8.16 7.41 4.57
C LYS A 45 7.03 6.47 4.17
N ALA A 46 7.22 5.17 4.37
CA ALA A 46 6.17 4.20 4.15
C ALA A 46 4.98 4.40 5.10
N GLU A 47 5.26 4.66 6.38
CA GLU A 47 4.23 4.96 7.37
C GLU A 47 3.45 6.23 7.01
N ASP A 48 4.13 7.30 6.59
CA ASP A 48 3.48 8.54 6.16
C ASP A 48 2.52 8.32 4.97
N GLU A 49 2.94 7.55 3.97
CA GLU A 49 2.11 7.21 2.81
C GLU A 49 0.95 6.28 3.20
N PHE A 50 1.20 5.29 4.05
CA PHE A 50 0.17 4.38 4.53
C PHE A 50 -0.91 5.11 5.36
N ASN A 51 -0.48 5.99 6.27
CA ASN A 51 -1.37 6.83 7.05
C ASN A 51 -2.14 7.82 6.16
N ARG A 52 -1.55 8.31 5.08
CA ARG A 52 -2.26 9.14 4.10
C ARG A 52 -3.40 8.37 3.45
N SER A 53 -3.20 7.12 3.02
CA SER A 53 -4.30 6.28 2.52
C SER A 53 -5.37 6.04 3.59
N LEU A 54 -4.98 5.82 4.85
CA LEU A 54 -5.94 5.65 5.94
C LEU A 54 -6.74 6.93 6.24
N HIS A 55 -6.13 8.11 6.20
CA HIS A 55 -6.79 9.36 6.59
C HIS A 55 -7.53 10.03 5.43
N ALA A 56 -6.92 10.09 4.24
CA ALA A 56 -7.52 10.71 3.06
C ALA A 56 -8.63 9.83 2.45
N CYS A 57 -8.55 8.51 2.64
CA CYS A 57 -9.49 7.55 2.06
C CYS A 57 -10.37 6.84 3.10
N THR A 58 -10.59 7.35 4.32
CA THR A 58 -11.52 6.69 5.27
C THR A 58 -12.42 7.70 6.01
N TYR A 59 -13.72 7.70 5.71
CA TYR A 59 -14.71 8.70 6.17
C TYR A 59 -15.46 8.28 7.45
N ARG A 60 -15.43 9.13 8.50
CA ARG A 60 -16.33 9.20 9.69
C ARG A 60 -16.88 7.84 10.20
N GLU A 61 -18.03 7.81 10.87
CA GLU A 61 -18.59 6.66 11.62
C GLU A 61 -18.74 5.36 10.81
N PHE A 62 -18.71 5.42 9.47
CA PHE A 62 -18.93 4.29 8.58
C PHE A 62 -17.68 3.79 7.84
N HIS A 63 -16.54 4.46 8.00
CA HIS A 63 -15.25 4.10 7.38
C HIS A 63 -15.30 3.87 5.85
N VAL A 64 -16.00 4.76 5.12
CA VAL A 64 -16.15 4.64 3.65
C VAL A 64 -14.90 5.19 2.95
N ARG A 65 -14.40 4.46 1.94
CA ARG A 65 -13.25 4.90 1.15
C ARG A 65 -13.64 5.71 -0.08
N ASN A 66 -13.01 6.85 -0.28
CA ASN A 66 -13.24 7.72 -1.43
C ASN A 66 -11.98 7.84 -2.30
N GLU A 67 -12.17 8.20 -3.56
CA GLU A 67 -11.08 8.69 -4.39
C GLU A 67 -10.43 9.91 -3.70
N VAL A 68 -9.10 9.97 -3.64
CA VAL A 68 -8.34 10.97 -2.87
C VAL A 68 -8.77 12.38 -3.29
N ASP A 69 -9.51 13.07 -2.42
CA ASP A 69 -9.91 14.47 -2.61
C ASP A 69 -9.00 15.33 -1.73
N ILE A 70 -8.29 16.30 -2.32
CA ILE A 70 -7.44 17.25 -1.58
C ILE A 70 -8.25 18.08 -0.55
N ARG A 71 -9.58 18.07 -0.66
CA ARG A 71 -10.54 18.69 0.25
C ARG A 71 -11.23 17.69 1.19
N ALA A 72 -10.90 16.40 1.11
CA ALA A 72 -11.46 15.35 1.98
C ALA A 72 -11.32 15.72 3.46
N ASP A 73 -10.18 16.34 3.82
CA ASP A 73 -9.86 16.77 5.18
C ASP A 73 -10.66 18.02 5.64
N ILE A 74 -11.25 18.79 4.70
CA ILE A 74 -11.83 20.10 4.97
C ILE A 74 -13.36 20.10 4.88
N ILE A 75 -13.98 19.32 3.99
CA ILE A 75 -15.43 19.44 3.69
C ILE A 75 -16.18 18.10 3.84
N GLY A 76 -15.48 16.98 4.04
CA GLY A 76 -16.10 15.67 3.80
C GLY A 76 -16.41 15.50 2.32
N GLY A 77 -16.22 14.28 1.81
CA GLY A 77 -16.27 13.99 0.38
C GLY A 77 -17.44 14.65 -0.36
N TYR A 78 -17.13 15.31 -1.48
CA TYR A 78 -18.10 16.09 -2.25
C TYR A 78 -19.12 15.17 -2.93
N GLY A 79 -20.29 14.98 -2.33
CA GLY A 79 -21.62 14.78 -2.97
C GLY A 79 -21.88 13.62 -3.94
N PHE A 80 -20.87 12.90 -4.44
CA PHE A 80 -21.01 11.87 -5.47
C PHE A 80 -20.16 10.62 -5.22
N ASN A 81 -19.62 10.47 -4.02
CA ASN A 81 -18.59 9.45 -3.78
C ASN A 81 -19.20 8.10 -3.40
N THR A 82 -19.10 7.16 -4.33
CA THR A 82 -19.25 5.73 -4.10
C THR A 82 -17.99 5.17 -3.45
N HIS A 83 -18.13 4.12 -2.64
CA HIS A 83 -17.00 3.44 -2.01
C HIS A 83 -15.96 2.98 -3.05
N PHE A 84 -14.73 3.49 -2.96
CA PHE A 84 -13.67 3.25 -3.92
C PHE A 84 -12.96 1.92 -3.65
N LEU A 85 -13.57 0.83 -4.13
CA LEU A 85 -13.14 -0.56 -3.91
C LEU A 85 -11.68 -0.83 -4.32
N THR A 86 -11.15 -0.07 -5.28
CA THR A 86 -9.76 -0.22 -5.73
C THR A 86 -8.76 0.17 -4.63
N ASP A 87 -9.11 1.13 -3.76
CA ASP A 87 -8.26 1.49 -2.62
C ASP A 87 -8.33 0.44 -1.50
N ASP A 88 -9.48 -0.19 -1.27
CA ASP A 88 -9.54 -1.36 -0.36
C ASP A 88 -8.64 -2.49 -0.84
N HIS A 89 -8.63 -2.75 -2.16
CA HIS A 89 -7.74 -3.75 -2.74
C HIS A 89 -6.28 -3.38 -2.51
N GLY A 90 -5.90 -2.12 -2.77
CA GLY A 90 -4.55 -1.62 -2.49
C GLY A 90 -4.18 -1.80 -1.03
N PHE A 91 -5.11 -1.52 -0.11
CA PHE A 91 -4.87 -1.62 1.32
C PHE A 91 -4.56 -3.07 1.73
N ILE A 92 -5.39 -4.03 1.29
CA ILE A 92 -5.15 -5.45 1.52
C ILE A 92 -3.80 -5.86 0.91
N GLN A 93 -3.49 -5.38 -0.29
CA GLN A 93 -2.22 -5.67 -0.96
C GLN A 93 -1.03 -5.16 -0.15
N SER A 94 -1.05 -3.92 0.36
CA SER A 94 0.04 -3.38 1.20
C SER A 94 0.19 -4.12 2.52
N VAL A 95 -0.92 -4.52 3.17
CA VAL A 95 -0.88 -5.31 4.40
C VAL A 95 -0.27 -6.70 4.15
N MET A 96 -0.72 -7.39 3.11
CA MET A 96 -0.28 -8.75 2.79
C MET A 96 1.14 -8.77 2.24
N MET A 97 1.37 -8.01 1.17
CA MET A 97 2.64 -8.03 0.47
C MET A 97 3.69 -7.37 1.35
N ASP A 98 3.47 -6.19 1.91
CA ASP A 98 4.60 -5.46 2.50
C ASP A 98 4.75 -5.70 3.99
N TYR A 99 3.74 -5.38 4.79
CA TYR A 99 3.83 -5.52 6.23
C TYR A 99 4.02 -6.98 6.66
N ALA A 100 3.25 -7.90 6.07
CA ALA A 100 3.45 -9.34 6.30
C ALA A 100 4.58 -9.93 5.43
N GLY A 101 5.15 -9.15 4.52
CA GLY A 101 6.29 -9.57 3.70
C GLY A 101 5.98 -10.72 2.75
N PHE A 102 4.72 -10.89 2.33
CA PHE A 102 4.34 -11.92 1.38
C PHE A 102 4.93 -11.63 0.00
N ARG A 103 5.74 -12.55 -0.51
CA ARG A 103 6.32 -12.51 -1.86
C ARG A 103 6.21 -13.91 -2.46
N TYR A 104 6.11 -13.98 -3.78
CA TYR A 104 6.13 -15.25 -4.49
C TYR A 104 6.80 -15.06 -5.84
N ASP A 105 7.43 -16.12 -6.32
CA ASP A 105 7.95 -16.25 -7.68
C ASP A 105 7.60 -17.63 -8.25
N ASP A 106 8.20 -17.98 -9.39
CA ASP A 106 8.00 -19.26 -10.07
C ASP A 106 8.50 -20.47 -9.25
N LYS A 107 9.29 -20.24 -8.19
CA LYS A 107 10.00 -21.28 -7.45
C LYS A 107 9.67 -21.29 -5.97
N SER A 108 9.18 -20.20 -5.42
CA SER A 108 9.15 -19.97 -3.99
C SER A 108 8.03 -19.05 -3.56
N LEU A 109 7.65 -19.23 -2.30
CA LEU A 109 6.75 -18.37 -1.58
C LEU A 109 7.42 -17.99 -0.28
N LEU A 110 7.53 -16.70 -0.04
CA LEU A 110 8.34 -16.09 1.01
C LEU A 110 7.43 -15.25 1.91
N PHE A 111 7.64 -15.38 3.21
CA PHE A 111 7.09 -14.49 4.22
C PHE A 111 8.27 -13.86 4.96
N ASN A 112 8.50 -12.57 4.73
CA ASN A 112 9.54 -11.81 5.43
C ASN A 112 8.92 -10.57 6.10
N PRO A 113 8.11 -10.76 7.16
CA PRO A 113 7.42 -9.65 7.80
C PRO A 113 8.44 -8.64 8.32
N LEU A 114 8.16 -7.35 8.11
CA LEU A 114 9.01 -6.29 8.63
C LEU A 114 9.00 -6.36 10.16
N SER A 115 10.18 -6.54 10.75
CA SER A 115 10.35 -6.79 12.17
C SER A 115 10.09 -5.57 13.07
N CYS A 116 9.92 -4.37 12.48
CA CYS A 116 9.99 -3.11 13.22
C CYS A 116 8.78 -2.18 13.08
N ILE A 117 7.94 -2.30 12.05
CA ILE A 117 6.73 -1.45 11.94
C ILE A 117 5.60 -2.31 11.39
N LEU A 118 4.75 -2.81 12.28
CA LEU A 118 3.36 -3.05 11.91
C LEU A 118 2.71 -1.68 11.73
N THR A 119 1.61 -1.60 10.97
CA THR A 119 0.83 -0.36 10.86
C THR A 119 0.59 0.27 12.24
N PRO A 120 0.50 1.60 12.38
CA PRO A 120 0.45 2.24 13.70
C PRO A 120 -0.60 1.60 14.62
N SER A 121 -0.21 1.31 15.86
CA SER A 121 -1.05 0.63 16.86
C SER A 121 -1.40 -0.85 16.59
N THR A 122 -0.78 -1.51 15.61
CA THR A 122 -0.99 -2.95 15.35
C THR A 122 0.02 -3.79 16.11
N LYS A 123 -0.46 -4.77 16.89
CA LYS A 123 0.39 -5.70 17.67
C LYS A 123 0.79 -6.95 16.88
N TYR A 124 -0.07 -7.41 15.98
CA TYR A 124 0.19 -8.54 15.09
C TYR A 124 -0.71 -8.42 13.86
N ILE A 125 -0.23 -8.90 12.71
CA ILE A 125 -1.05 -9.15 11.52
C ILE A 125 -1.25 -10.66 11.42
N ARG A 126 -2.49 -11.11 11.26
CA ARG A 126 -2.83 -12.51 11.05
C ARG A 126 -3.55 -12.68 9.72
N LEU A 127 -2.85 -13.19 8.72
CA LEU A 127 -3.46 -13.59 7.45
C LEU A 127 -4.05 -15.00 7.60
N GLN A 128 -5.29 -15.20 7.14
CA GLN A 128 -5.98 -16.49 7.17
C GLN A 128 -6.58 -16.80 5.80
N ASN A 129 -6.84 -18.08 5.52
CA ASN A 129 -7.52 -18.55 4.31
C ASN A 129 -6.77 -18.28 2.99
N LEU A 130 -5.45 -18.23 3.01
CA LEU A 130 -4.64 -18.18 1.79
C LEU A 130 -4.59 -19.57 1.14
N LEU A 131 -5.20 -19.70 -0.04
CA LEU A 131 -5.16 -20.91 -0.84
C LEU A 131 -4.04 -20.80 -1.87
N ILE A 132 -2.99 -21.59 -1.70
CA ILE A 132 -1.88 -21.72 -2.65
C ILE A 132 -1.98 -23.11 -3.28
N ARG A 133 -2.08 -23.18 -4.60
CA ARG A 133 -2.15 -24.45 -5.35
C ARG A 133 -0.92 -24.58 -6.23
N ASN A 134 -0.34 -25.78 -6.24
CA ASN A 134 0.68 -26.12 -7.21
C ASN A 134 -0.03 -26.72 -8.44
N ASN A 135 0.14 -26.12 -9.62
CA ASN A 135 -0.32 -26.72 -10.87
C ASN A 135 0.77 -27.69 -11.33
N ILE A 136 0.71 -28.92 -10.84
CA ILE A 136 1.55 -30.01 -11.35
C ILE A 136 0.86 -30.50 -12.63
N HIS A 137 1.42 -30.13 -13.79
CA HIS A 137 1.13 -30.72 -15.09
C HIS A 137 2.36 -31.47 -15.59
#